data_AF-A0A941TVU7-F1
#
_entry.id   AF-A0A941TVU7-F1
#
_cell.length_a   1.000
_cell.length_b   1.000
_cell.length_c   1.000
_cell.angle_alpha   90.00
_cell.angle_beta   90.00
_cell.angle_gamma   90.00
#
_symmetry.space_group_name_H-M   'P 1'
#
loop_
_entity.id
_entity.type
_entity.pdbx_description
1 polymer ?
#
loop_
_entity_poly.entity_id
_entity_poly.type
_entity_poly.pdbx_seq_one_letter_code
_entity_poly.pdbx_strand_id
1 'polypeptide(L)'
;MSASRSPKTPATKSPGSGSTRTRQRRRLIDACISALHIYGPSRTTVEKVVALADLSPGIVRFYFDSKAAMLVASLEYLAAEFQDRVLQPVLQLKDTPVEALRLLVNLYLDADIASPRKVSVWYSFWGEASSRQEYYDICGKKDEDFAALVRELIERLIARSGASHLDADGVALGLIGVLEVLWQGFAFQSEANINRAEAVSRSLAYLRSVFPGEFADAVPAPARPAPLPPAVTARLPARAFADARLLGAERERLLRSAWQLLGHEAELSSAGDFLTGDLGGERVLVVRAERERLHGFRNTCRRSPHALLTERRGHLQSAIRCATHGLTYTFAGQLVEGRTPGDLMPLEITTRGALVLARAGAPHHEAQPDPIPWDAVGEPWGFTEAEVAADWKVLVEQWLEGPPPHQHFLAPNQMLDVRDAGTVILQVSPTAPGRSRLRRFDYANEATGRRPSRAAREAWRRATDAWVSEQVQLAESTQSGLVDGAGEPTDSGPVTPALAQFRESITRLLQST
;
A
#
# COMPACT_ATOMS: atom_id res chain seq x y z
N MET A 1 50.84 -6.05 60.09
CA MET A 1 49.69 -5.32 59.49
C MET A 1 50.08 -4.88 58.10
N SER A 2 49.87 -5.76 57.10
CA SER A 2 50.10 -5.46 55.67
C SER A 2 48.74 -5.38 54.99
N ALA A 3 48.38 -4.20 54.49
CA ALA A 3 47.13 -3.99 53.76
C ALA A 3 47.33 -4.34 52.27
N SER A 4 46.64 -5.39 51.85
CA SER A 4 46.55 -5.92 50.49
C SER A 4 45.83 -4.93 49.55
N ARG A 5 46.39 -4.67 48.37
CA ARG A 5 45.72 -3.99 47.25
C ARG A 5 45.04 -5.04 46.37
N SER A 6 43.71 -4.97 46.27
CA SER A 6 42.92 -5.81 45.36
C SER A 6 43.03 -5.36 43.89
N PRO A 7 42.96 -6.27 42.91
CA PRO A 7 43.09 -5.94 41.48
C PRO A 7 41.77 -5.38 40.93
N LYS A 8 41.84 -4.38 40.04
CA LYS A 8 40.70 -3.85 39.29
C LYS A 8 40.30 -4.81 38.16
N THR A 9 39.05 -5.26 38.17
CA THR A 9 38.40 -6.05 37.12
C THR A 9 38.21 -5.20 35.85
N PRO A 10 38.38 -5.73 34.62
CA PRO A 10 38.13 -4.98 33.39
C PRO A 10 36.62 -4.76 33.21
N ALA A 11 36.21 -3.53 32.90
CA ALA A 11 34.84 -3.19 32.58
C ALA A 11 34.38 -3.92 31.31
N THR A 12 33.31 -4.70 31.42
CA THR A 12 32.61 -5.33 30.31
C THR A 12 31.91 -4.26 29.46
N LYS A 13 32.21 -4.22 28.15
CA LYS A 13 31.53 -3.32 27.18
C LYS A 13 30.06 -3.71 27.06
N SER A 14 29.15 -2.75 27.26
CA SER A 14 27.70 -2.95 27.07
C SER A 14 27.33 -3.33 25.63
N PRO A 15 26.37 -4.25 25.40
CA PRO A 15 25.95 -4.71 24.06
C PRO A 15 25.26 -3.65 23.17
N GLY A 16 24.96 -2.45 23.68
CA GLY A 16 24.11 -1.46 23.00
C GLY A 16 24.79 -0.46 22.05
N SER A 17 26.11 -0.27 22.11
CA SER A 17 26.78 0.78 21.32
C SER A 17 26.98 0.42 19.84
N GLY A 18 27.14 -0.88 19.52
CA GLY A 18 27.33 -1.37 18.16
C GLY A 18 26.08 -1.23 17.29
N SER A 19 24.91 -1.58 17.81
CA SER A 19 23.62 -1.46 17.11
C SER A 19 23.28 0.00 16.78
N THR A 20 23.51 0.91 17.74
CA THR A 20 23.29 2.35 17.56
C THR A 20 24.23 2.94 16.50
N ARG A 21 25.51 2.53 16.51
CA ARG A 21 26.52 2.95 15.52
C ARG A 21 26.15 2.50 14.11
N THR A 22 25.75 1.24 13.94
CA THR A 22 25.31 0.70 12.64
C THR A 22 24.07 1.42 12.10
N ARG A 23 23.08 1.69 12.98
CA ARG A 23 21.85 2.40 12.61
C ARG A 23 22.13 3.84 12.15
N GLN A 24 23.02 4.56 12.84
CA GLN A 24 23.39 5.93 12.46
C GLN A 24 24.20 5.96 11.16
N ARG A 25 25.14 5.03 10.95
CA ARG A 25 25.85 4.89 9.66
C ARG A 25 24.87 4.65 8.52
N ARG A 26 23.87 3.78 8.72
CA ARG A 26 22.84 3.49 7.70
C ARG A 26 21.97 4.70 7.38
N ARG A 27 21.56 5.48 8.39
CA ARG A 27 20.83 6.75 8.18
C ARG A 27 21.61 7.73 7.31
N LEU A 28 22.92 7.86 7.52
CA LEU A 28 23.77 8.72 6.71
C LEU A 28 23.88 8.25 5.25
N ILE A 29 23.99 6.93 5.02
CA ILE A 29 23.97 6.36 3.66
C ILE A 29 22.65 6.63 2.97
N ASP A 30 21.53 6.39 3.66
CA ASP A 30 20.19 6.63 3.12
C ASP A 30 19.98 8.12 2.76
N ALA A 31 20.39 9.02 3.66
CA ALA A 31 20.37 10.46 3.41
C ALA A 31 21.30 10.88 2.27
N CYS A 32 22.44 10.21 2.10
CA CYS A 32 23.36 10.43 0.99
C CYS A 32 22.72 10.07 -0.36
N ILE A 33 22.04 8.94 -0.44
CA ILE A 33 21.26 8.52 -1.62
C ILE A 33 20.17 9.55 -1.93
N SER A 34 19.45 10.02 -0.91
CA SER A 34 18.45 11.08 -1.08
C SER A 34 19.06 12.39 -1.57
N ALA A 35 20.21 12.79 -1.04
CA ALA A 35 20.91 13.98 -1.48
C ALA A 35 21.36 13.88 -2.95
N LEU A 36 21.90 12.72 -3.35
CA LEU A 36 22.29 12.44 -4.73
C LEU A 36 21.09 12.53 -5.68
N HIS A 37 19.96 11.94 -5.31
CA HIS A 37 18.73 12.04 -6.10
C HIS A 37 18.22 13.48 -6.23
N ILE A 38 18.17 14.25 -5.13
CA ILE A 38 17.60 15.61 -5.10
C ILE A 38 18.53 16.63 -5.77
N TYR A 39 19.83 16.57 -5.48
CA TYR A 39 20.78 17.62 -5.84
C TYR A 39 21.70 17.23 -7.00
N GLY A 40 21.89 15.94 -7.26
CA GLY A 40 22.91 15.40 -8.16
C GLY A 40 24.31 15.35 -7.51
N PRO A 41 25.25 14.56 -8.06
CA PRO A 41 26.58 14.30 -7.47
C PRO A 41 27.39 15.55 -7.15
N SER A 42 27.41 16.51 -8.08
CA SER A 42 28.21 17.73 -7.97
C SER A 42 27.71 18.66 -6.86
N ARG A 43 26.40 18.68 -6.60
CA ARG A 43 25.78 19.59 -5.61
C ARG A 43 25.47 18.92 -4.27
N THR A 44 25.68 17.61 -4.14
CA THR A 44 25.60 16.91 -2.85
C THR A 44 26.76 17.33 -1.97
N THR A 45 26.51 17.87 -0.78
CA THR A 45 27.54 18.23 0.20
C THR A 45 27.28 17.51 1.52
N VAL A 46 28.29 17.43 2.39
CA VAL A 46 28.15 16.77 3.71
C VAL A 46 27.04 17.44 4.51
N GLU A 47 26.94 18.77 4.45
CA GLU A 47 25.91 19.56 5.14
C GLU A 47 24.50 19.18 4.68
N LYS A 48 24.29 18.99 3.38
CA LYS A 48 22.99 18.57 2.83
C LYS A 48 22.63 17.15 3.24
N VAL A 49 23.59 16.24 3.25
CA VAL A 49 23.37 14.85 3.69
C VAL A 49 22.98 14.81 5.17
N VAL A 50 23.69 15.57 6.01
CA VAL A 50 23.40 15.66 7.44
C VAL A 50 22.02 16.27 7.70
N ALA A 51 21.68 17.33 6.96
CA ALA A 51 20.36 17.96 7.08
C ALA A 51 19.24 16.98 6.74
N LEU A 52 19.40 16.16 5.69
CA LEU A 52 18.44 15.12 5.34
C LEU A 52 18.41 13.95 6.35
N ALA A 53 19.55 13.68 7.00
CA ALA A 53 19.63 12.62 8.01
C ALA A 53 19.05 13.04 9.37
N ASP A 54 18.76 14.33 9.59
CA ASP A 54 18.41 14.92 10.88
C ASP A 54 19.45 14.58 11.97
N LEU A 55 20.72 14.88 11.67
CA LEU A 55 21.87 14.65 12.55
C LEU A 55 22.73 15.93 12.68
N SER A 56 23.70 15.93 13.60
CA SER A 56 24.64 17.05 13.73
C SER A 56 25.78 16.95 12.69
N PRO A 57 26.27 18.06 12.12
CA PRO A 57 27.33 18.04 11.09
C PRO A 57 28.61 17.33 11.53
N GLY A 58 28.95 17.43 12.82
CA GLY A 58 30.12 16.77 13.40
C GLY A 58 30.05 15.24 13.39
N ILE A 59 28.85 14.64 13.22
CA ILE A 59 28.68 13.19 13.31
C ILE A 59 29.29 12.46 12.10
N VAL A 60 29.35 13.08 10.93
CA VAL A 60 29.77 12.40 9.69
C VAL A 60 31.22 11.94 9.75
N ARG A 61 32.11 12.76 10.32
CA ARG A 61 33.53 12.42 10.48
C ARG A 61 33.76 11.22 11.41
N PHE A 62 32.79 10.82 12.23
CA PHE A 62 32.88 9.60 13.04
C PHE A 62 32.58 8.33 12.24
N TYR A 63 31.96 8.46 11.06
CA TYR A 63 31.48 7.35 10.23
C TYR A 63 32.17 7.27 8.86
N PHE A 64 32.55 8.41 8.30
CA PHE A 64 33.18 8.52 6.99
C PHE A 64 34.31 9.55 7.04
N ASP A 65 35.48 9.18 6.56
CA ASP A 65 36.67 10.04 6.57
C ASP A 65 36.55 11.21 5.58
N SER A 66 35.74 11.05 4.54
CA SER A 66 35.52 12.07 3.51
C SER A 66 34.14 11.95 2.84
N LYS A 67 33.76 13.00 2.08
CA LYS A 67 32.59 12.93 1.17
C LYS A 67 32.73 11.76 0.18
N ALA A 68 33.93 11.54 -0.36
CA ALA A 68 34.19 10.46 -1.31
C ALA A 68 33.92 9.09 -0.68
N ALA A 69 34.45 8.85 0.53
CA ALA A 69 34.22 7.60 1.27
C ALA A 69 32.72 7.36 1.57
N MET A 70 31.95 8.42 1.84
CA MET A 70 30.51 8.32 2.05
C MET A 70 29.75 7.98 0.75
N LEU A 71 30.19 8.53 -0.39
CA LEU A 71 29.61 8.20 -1.71
C LEU A 71 29.89 6.74 -2.08
N VAL A 72 31.13 6.28 -1.91
CA VAL A 72 31.53 4.89 -2.14
C VAL A 72 30.71 3.95 -1.27
N ALA A 73 30.60 4.23 0.03
CA ALA A 73 29.78 3.43 0.94
C ALA A 73 28.28 3.41 0.57
N SER A 74 27.79 4.46 -0.10
CA SER A 74 26.41 4.50 -0.60
C SER A 74 26.24 3.63 -1.84
N LEU A 75 27.23 3.64 -2.74
CA LEU A 75 27.27 2.77 -3.91
C LEU A 75 27.43 1.29 -3.52
N GLU A 76 28.34 0.97 -2.61
CA GLU A 76 28.49 -0.37 -2.04
C GLU A 76 27.20 -0.88 -1.40
N TYR A 77 26.48 0.01 -0.71
CA TYR A 77 25.19 -0.34 -0.12
C TYR A 77 24.16 -0.71 -1.19
N LEU A 78 24.04 0.08 -2.26
CA LEU A 78 23.13 -0.22 -3.38
C LEU A 78 23.53 -1.51 -4.09
N ALA A 79 24.83 -1.74 -4.31
CA ALA A 79 25.36 -2.95 -4.92
C ALA A 79 25.07 -4.20 -4.08
N ALA A 80 25.29 -4.13 -2.77
CA ALA A 80 24.98 -5.21 -1.84
C ALA A 80 23.47 -5.51 -1.80
N GLU A 81 22.63 -4.47 -1.78
CA GLU A 81 21.18 -4.64 -1.85
C GLU A 81 20.73 -5.33 -3.14
N PHE A 82 21.30 -4.96 -4.29
CA PHE A 82 21.03 -5.62 -5.57
C PHE A 82 21.50 -7.08 -5.56
N GLN A 83 22.70 -7.36 -5.04
CA GLN A 83 23.23 -8.72 -4.90
C GLN A 83 22.30 -9.59 -4.05
N ASP A 84 21.95 -9.12 -2.85
CA ASP A 84 21.22 -9.90 -1.85
C ASP A 84 19.75 -10.09 -2.22
N ARG A 85 19.13 -9.08 -2.85
CA ARG A 85 17.70 -9.09 -3.14
C ARG A 85 17.34 -9.53 -4.55
N VAL A 86 18.28 -9.48 -5.51
CA VAL A 86 18.03 -9.85 -6.90
C VAL A 86 18.87 -11.05 -7.30
N LEU A 87 20.20 -10.94 -7.25
CA LEU A 87 21.09 -11.98 -7.78
C LEU A 87 21.00 -13.28 -6.98
N GLN A 88 21.12 -13.21 -5.65
CA GLN A 88 21.11 -14.40 -4.80
C GLN A 88 19.80 -15.21 -4.90
N PRO A 89 18.60 -14.63 -4.81
CA PRO A 89 17.35 -15.38 -4.97
C PRO A 89 17.20 -16.04 -6.35
N VAL A 90 17.63 -15.35 -7.41
CA VAL A 90 17.56 -15.90 -8.78
C VAL A 90 18.56 -17.04 -8.97
N LEU A 91 19.77 -16.91 -8.43
CA LEU A 91 20.79 -17.96 -8.44
C LEU A 91 20.31 -19.27 -7.81
N GLN A 92 19.47 -19.20 -6.76
CA GLN A 92 18.87 -20.39 -6.14
C GLN A 92 17.93 -21.15 -7.08
N LEU A 93 17.42 -20.50 -8.13
CA LEU A 93 16.52 -21.09 -9.12
C LEU A 93 17.23 -21.39 -10.45
N LYS A 94 18.56 -21.35 -10.52
CA LYS A 94 19.29 -21.50 -11.80
C LYS A 94 19.00 -22.81 -12.54
N ASP A 95 18.54 -23.85 -11.84
CA ASP A 95 18.16 -25.13 -12.44
C ASP A 95 16.75 -25.12 -13.05
N THR A 96 15.93 -24.11 -12.76
CA THR A 96 14.62 -23.85 -13.36
C THR A 96 14.62 -22.51 -14.12
N PRO A 97 15.27 -22.44 -15.31
CA PRO A 97 15.60 -21.17 -15.95
C PRO A 97 14.40 -20.27 -16.29
N VAL A 98 13.24 -20.83 -16.64
CA VAL A 98 12.00 -20.02 -16.85
C VAL A 98 11.53 -19.35 -15.56
N GLU A 99 11.55 -20.07 -14.44
CA GLU A 99 11.14 -19.53 -13.13
C GLU A 99 12.15 -18.50 -12.64
N ALA A 100 13.45 -18.78 -12.81
CA ALA A 100 14.53 -17.86 -12.50
C ALA A 100 14.44 -16.55 -13.31
N LEU A 101 14.20 -16.63 -14.63
CA LEU A 101 14.05 -15.45 -15.48
C LEU A 101 12.79 -14.64 -15.14
N ARG A 102 11.67 -15.31 -14.83
CA ARG A 102 10.46 -14.64 -14.32
C ARG A 102 10.73 -13.92 -13.00
N LEU A 103 11.41 -14.58 -12.06
CA LEU A 103 11.77 -13.97 -10.77
C LEU A 103 12.73 -12.79 -10.96
N LEU A 104 13.74 -12.94 -11.83
CA LEU A 104 14.71 -11.90 -12.16
C LEU A 104 14.03 -10.65 -12.69
N VAL A 105 13.13 -10.78 -13.68
CA VAL A 105 12.39 -9.65 -14.24
C VAL A 105 11.56 -8.94 -13.16
N ASN A 106 10.88 -9.68 -12.29
CA ASN A 106 10.07 -9.10 -11.22
C ASN A 106 10.93 -8.36 -10.19
N LEU A 107 11.99 -8.97 -9.69
CA LEU A 107 12.87 -8.37 -8.66
C LEU A 107 13.68 -7.19 -9.22
N TYR A 108 14.17 -7.29 -10.44
CA TYR A 108 14.94 -6.23 -11.10
C TYR A 108 14.07 -4.98 -11.35
N LEU A 109 12.76 -5.14 -11.57
CA LEU A 109 11.80 -4.05 -11.77
C LEU A 109 11.00 -3.71 -10.51
N ASP A 110 11.31 -4.29 -9.36
CA ASP A 110 10.61 -4.03 -8.09
C ASP A 110 10.89 -2.61 -7.58
N ALA A 111 9.94 -2.00 -6.88
CA ALA A 111 10.06 -0.61 -6.40
C ALA A 111 11.21 -0.43 -5.39
N ASP A 112 11.52 -1.47 -4.60
CA ASP A 112 12.61 -1.37 -3.63
C ASP A 112 13.98 -1.35 -4.30
N ILE A 113 14.12 -1.94 -5.49
CA ILE A 113 15.37 -1.96 -6.26
C ILE A 113 15.40 -0.78 -7.25
N ALA A 114 14.31 -0.62 -8.00
CA ALA A 114 14.21 0.25 -9.17
C ALA A 114 13.29 1.46 -8.95
N SER A 115 13.31 2.06 -7.76
CA SER A 115 12.67 3.37 -7.52
C SER A 115 13.41 4.50 -8.25
N PRO A 116 12.73 5.58 -8.70
CA PRO A 116 13.37 6.75 -9.32
C PRO A 116 14.53 7.29 -8.48
N ARG A 117 14.36 7.27 -7.16
CA ARG A 117 15.38 7.67 -6.18
C ARG A 117 16.66 6.86 -6.31
N LYS A 118 16.59 5.53 -6.42
CA LYS A 118 17.77 4.66 -6.50
C LYS A 118 18.33 4.60 -7.92
N VAL A 119 17.46 4.50 -8.93
CA VAL A 119 17.88 4.37 -10.33
C VAL A 119 18.61 5.63 -10.81
N SER A 120 18.13 6.83 -10.47
CA SER A 120 18.85 8.08 -10.81
C SER A 120 20.24 8.17 -10.15
N VAL A 121 20.41 7.56 -8.97
CA VAL A 121 21.69 7.49 -8.28
C VAL A 121 22.62 6.48 -8.96
N TRP A 122 22.12 5.33 -9.41
CA TRP A 122 22.88 4.41 -10.25
C TRP A 122 23.41 5.07 -11.52
N TYR A 123 22.56 5.78 -12.27
CA TYR A 123 22.98 6.55 -13.46
C TYR A 123 24.03 7.61 -13.16
N SER A 124 23.94 8.24 -11.99
CA SER A 124 24.94 9.21 -11.55
C SER A 124 26.31 8.57 -11.33
N PHE A 125 26.36 7.37 -10.74
CA PHE A 125 27.61 6.64 -10.53
C PHE A 125 28.16 6.05 -11.82
N TRP A 126 27.30 5.46 -12.67
CA TRP A 126 27.70 4.95 -13.99
C TRP A 126 28.29 6.07 -14.87
N GLY A 127 27.68 7.25 -14.86
CA GLY A 127 28.18 8.40 -15.61
C GLY A 127 29.57 8.88 -15.18
N GLU A 128 29.98 8.62 -13.93
CA GLU A 128 31.31 8.98 -13.41
C GLU A 128 32.29 7.78 -13.38
N ALA A 129 31.83 6.56 -13.62
CA ALA A 129 32.64 5.34 -13.44
C ALA A 129 33.90 5.31 -14.31
N SER A 130 33.83 5.83 -15.54
CA SER A 130 35.00 5.95 -16.43
C SER A 130 36.11 6.88 -15.91
N SER A 131 35.78 7.75 -14.96
CA SER A 131 36.69 8.73 -14.35
C SER A 131 37.13 8.37 -12.93
N ARG A 132 36.56 7.29 -12.34
CA ARG A 132 36.82 6.88 -10.95
C ARG A 132 36.88 5.37 -10.83
N GLN A 133 38.09 4.84 -10.61
CA GLN A 133 38.34 3.40 -10.55
C GLN A 133 37.47 2.69 -9.51
N GLU A 134 37.28 3.25 -8.32
CA GLU A 134 36.45 2.63 -7.28
C GLU A 134 34.98 2.46 -7.71
N TYR A 135 34.43 3.40 -8.49
CA TYR A 135 33.07 3.28 -9.01
C TYR A 135 33.00 2.25 -10.13
N TYR A 136 34.01 2.23 -11.00
CA TYR A 136 34.16 1.22 -12.04
C TYR A 136 34.21 -0.19 -11.45
N ASP A 137 35.00 -0.40 -10.40
CA ASP A 137 35.15 -1.72 -9.78
C ASP A 137 33.84 -2.22 -9.17
N ILE A 138 33.06 -1.35 -8.52
CA ILE A 138 31.78 -1.72 -7.91
C ILE A 138 30.67 -1.93 -8.96
N CYS A 139 30.49 -0.95 -9.86
CA CYS A 139 29.48 -1.03 -10.92
C CYS A 139 29.79 -2.15 -11.91
N GLY A 140 31.04 -2.21 -12.39
CA GLY A 140 31.51 -3.19 -13.36
C GLY A 140 31.35 -4.61 -12.84
N LYS A 141 31.77 -4.89 -11.59
CA LYS A 141 31.55 -6.21 -10.99
C LYS A 141 30.07 -6.60 -10.93
N LYS A 142 29.19 -5.67 -10.52
CA LYS A 142 27.74 -5.92 -10.47
C LYS A 142 27.15 -6.17 -11.86
N ASP A 143 27.60 -5.42 -12.87
CA ASP A 143 27.14 -5.57 -14.26
C ASP A 143 27.61 -6.91 -14.85
N GLU A 144 28.87 -7.29 -14.61
CA GLU A 144 29.44 -8.58 -15.01
C GLU A 144 28.71 -9.76 -14.34
N ASP A 145 28.51 -9.72 -13.02
CA ASP A 145 27.84 -10.78 -12.26
C ASP A 145 26.37 -10.95 -12.73
N PHE A 146 25.67 -9.84 -13.00
CA PHE A 146 24.30 -9.87 -13.54
C PHE A 146 24.23 -10.41 -14.96
N ALA A 147 25.11 -9.94 -15.86
CA ALA A 147 25.15 -10.39 -17.24
C ALA A 147 25.51 -11.88 -17.34
N ALA A 148 26.48 -12.34 -16.53
CA ALA A 148 26.85 -13.74 -16.47
C ALA A 148 25.69 -14.63 -16.02
N LEU A 149 24.93 -14.20 -14.99
CA LEU A 149 23.74 -14.92 -14.52
C LEU A 149 22.66 -15.00 -15.60
N VAL A 150 22.29 -13.87 -16.22
CA VAL A 150 21.27 -13.86 -17.29
C VAL A 150 21.70 -14.78 -18.43
N ARG A 151 22.96 -14.68 -18.86
CA ARG A 151 23.51 -15.54 -19.90
C ARG A 151 23.43 -17.02 -19.52
N GLU A 152 23.82 -17.39 -18.31
CA GLU A 152 23.73 -18.79 -17.83
C GLU A 152 22.29 -19.30 -17.85
N LEU A 153 21.32 -18.50 -17.41
CA LEU A 153 19.90 -18.89 -17.43
C LEU A 153 19.37 -19.07 -18.85
N ILE A 154 19.76 -18.20 -19.77
CA ILE A 154 19.38 -18.29 -21.19
C ILE A 154 20.02 -19.51 -21.86
N GLU A 155 21.31 -19.77 -21.60
CA GLU A 155 22.01 -20.94 -22.11
C GLU A 155 21.34 -22.25 -21.64
N ARG A 156 21.00 -22.32 -20.36
CA ARG A 156 20.24 -23.46 -19.79
C ARG A 156 18.85 -23.59 -20.42
N LEU A 157 18.16 -22.48 -20.69
CA LEU A 157 16.86 -22.52 -21.34
C LEU A 157 16.94 -22.97 -22.80
N ILE A 158 17.96 -22.53 -23.53
CA ILE A 158 18.23 -22.99 -24.90
C ILE A 158 18.45 -24.51 -24.90
N ALA A 159 19.29 -25.00 -23.99
CA ALA A 159 19.55 -26.43 -23.86
C ALA A 159 18.28 -27.23 -23.54
N ARG A 160 17.42 -26.71 -22.66
CA ARG A 160 16.17 -27.38 -22.24
C ARG A 160 15.07 -27.36 -23.29
N SER A 161 14.88 -26.23 -23.97
CA SER A 161 13.85 -26.06 -25.00
C SER A 161 14.24 -26.67 -26.35
N GLY A 162 15.51 -27.07 -26.52
CA GLY A 162 16.04 -27.56 -27.79
C GLY A 162 16.24 -26.47 -28.84
N ALA A 163 16.19 -25.19 -28.44
CA ALA A 163 16.30 -24.04 -29.34
C ALA A 163 17.76 -23.72 -29.74
N SER A 164 18.51 -24.72 -30.21
CA SER A 164 19.96 -24.64 -30.49
C SER A 164 20.38 -23.64 -31.57
N HIS A 165 19.42 -23.04 -32.28
CA HIS A 165 19.65 -21.99 -33.27
C HIS A 165 19.80 -20.59 -32.65
N LEU A 166 19.47 -20.42 -31.36
CA LEU A 166 19.57 -19.15 -30.65
C LEU A 166 20.98 -18.94 -30.09
N ASP A 167 21.45 -17.69 -30.17
CA ASP A 167 22.69 -17.24 -29.53
C ASP A 167 22.40 -16.76 -28.11
N ALA A 168 22.98 -17.42 -27.10
CA ALA A 168 22.74 -17.11 -25.69
C ALA A 168 23.20 -15.70 -25.33
N ASP A 169 24.34 -15.24 -25.88
CA ASP A 169 24.88 -13.90 -25.63
C ASP A 169 23.96 -12.83 -26.22
N GLY A 170 23.54 -12.98 -27.46
CA GLY A 170 22.61 -12.06 -28.13
C GLY A 170 21.25 -11.98 -27.43
N VAL A 171 20.69 -13.11 -26.98
CA VAL A 171 19.41 -13.13 -26.25
C VAL A 171 19.54 -12.52 -24.85
N ALA A 172 20.62 -12.82 -24.13
CA ALA A 172 20.88 -12.21 -22.82
C ALA A 172 21.04 -10.68 -22.94
N LEU A 173 21.81 -10.22 -23.93
CA LEU A 173 21.97 -8.80 -24.23
C LEU A 173 20.63 -8.13 -24.57
N GLY A 174 19.77 -8.81 -25.34
CA GLY A 174 18.45 -8.29 -25.67
C GLY A 174 17.54 -8.13 -24.44
N LEU A 175 17.52 -9.12 -23.53
CA LEU A 175 16.77 -9.01 -22.27
C LEU A 175 17.31 -7.87 -21.40
N ILE A 176 18.63 -7.81 -21.21
CA ILE A 176 19.28 -6.75 -20.43
C ILE A 176 18.95 -5.39 -21.04
N GLY A 177 19.02 -5.25 -22.37
CA GLY A 177 18.66 -4.02 -23.07
C GLY A 177 17.22 -3.57 -22.80
N VAL A 178 16.25 -4.49 -22.79
CA VAL A 178 14.86 -4.17 -22.43
C VAL A 178 14.77 -3.66 -20.99
N LEU A 179 15.42 -4.36 -20.05
CA LEU A 179 15.41 -4.00 -18.63
C LEU A 179 16.07 -2.63 -18.37
N GLU A 180 17.21 -2.35 -19.00
CA GLU A 180 17.95 -1.09 -18.88
C GLU A 180 17.16 0.09 -19.46
N VAL A 181 16.46 -0.10 -20.58
CA VAL A 181 15.59 0.95 -21.16
C VAL A 181 14.42 1.27 -20.22
N LEU A 182 13.87 0.27 -19.54
CA LEU A 182 12.81 0.48 -18.54
C LEU A 182 13.34 1.23 -17.31
N TRP A 183 14.52 0.86 -16.80
CA TRP A 183 15.20 1.58 -15.72
C TRP A 183 15.49 3.04 -16.10
N GLN A 184 15.96 3.29 -17.31
CA GLN A 184 16.15 4.65 -17.82
C GLN A 184 14.84 5.43 -17.73
N GLY A 185 13.71 4.84 -18.15
CA GLY A 185 12.39 5.43 -18.00
C GLY A 185 12.04 5.76 -16.56
N PHE A 186 12.32 4.86 -15.62
CA PHE A 186 12.03 5.05 -14.20
C PHE A 186 12.84 6.19 -13.58
N ALA A 187 14.08 6.40 -14.02
CA ALA A 187 14.95 7.47 -13.53
C ALA A 187 14.38 8.89 -13.76
N PHE A 188 13.57 9.06 -14.81
CA PHE A 188 13.04 10.36 -15.24
C PHE A 188 11.54 10.56 -14.91
N GLN A 189 10.94 9.62 -14.18
CA GLN A 189 9.52 9.65 -13.81
C GLN A 189 9.35 9.67 -12.29
N SER A 190 8.20 10.17 -11.82
CA SER A 190 7.78 9.95 -10.43
C SER A 190 7.27 8.51 -10.27
N GLU A 191 7.43 7.91 -9.09
CA GLU A 191 6.97 6.54 -8.81
C GLU A 191 5.48 6.32 -9.19
N ALA A 192 4.63 7.33 -8.97
CA ALA A 192 3.20 7.27 -9.33
C ALA A 192 2.91 7.10 -10.84
N ASN A 193 3.89 7.40 -11.71
CA ASN A 193 3.74 7.28 -13.17
C ASN A 193 4.35 5.99 -13.73
N ILE A 194 5.00 5.19 -12.87
CA ILE A 194 5.65 3.95 -13.29
C ILE A 194 4.64 2.81 -13.24
N ASN A 195 4.27 2.26 -14.39
CA ASN A 195 3.49 1.03 -14.47
C ASN A 195 4.42 -0.19 -14.48
N ARG A 196 4.71 -0.74 -13.28
CA ARG A 196 5.61 -1.89 -13.12
C ARG A 196 5.05 -3.18 -13.69
N ALA A 197 3.74 -3.40 -13.59
CA ALA A 197 3.09 -4.58 -14.16
C ALA A 197 3.25 -4.61 -15.69
N GLU A 198 3.09 -3.46 -16.34
CA GLU A 198 3.32 -3.31 -17.77
C GLU A 198 4.80 -3.48 -18.15
N ALA A 199 5.73 -2.96 -17.33
CA ALA A 199 7.18 -3.15 -17.54
C ALA A 199 7.59 -4.64 -17.46
N VAL A 200 7.05 -5.38 -16.49
CA VAL A 200 7.21 -6.83 -16.36
C VAL A 200 6.59 -7.54 -17.56
N SER A 201 5.36 -7.18 -17.94
CA SER A 201 4.65 -7.75 -19.08
C SER A 201 5.45 -7.62 -20.39
N ARG A 202 6.05 -6.44 -20.64
CA ARG A 202 6.89 -6.18 -21.81
C ARG A 202 8.18 -7.01 -21.81
N SER A 203 8.83 -7.13 -20.65
CA SER A 203 10.03 -7.95 -20.49
C SER A 203 9.74 -9.43 -20.73
N LEU A 204 8.61 -9.93 -20.21
CA LEU A 204 8.15 -11.29 -20.47
C LEU A 204 7.66 -11.48 -21.91
N ALA A 205 7.11 -10.44 -22.55
CA ALA A 205 6.74 -10.49 -23.97
C ALA A 205 7.96 -10.67 -24.87
N TYR A 206 9.08 -9.99 -24.56
CA TYR A 206 10.36 -10.24 -25.22
C TYR A 206 10.77 -11.71 -25.08
N LEU A 207 10.78 -12.25 -23.86
CA LEU A 207 11.13 -13.65 -23.62
C LEU A 207 10.19 -14.64 -24.31
N ARG A 208 8.87 -14.39 -24.33
CA ARG A 208 7.89 -15.18 -25.10
C ARG A 208 8.15 -15.16 -26.59
N SER A 209 8.60 -14.03 -27.13
CA SER A 209 8.91 -13.90 -28.55
C SER A 209 10.14 -14.70 -28.97
N VAL A 210 11.11 -14.83 -28.06
CA VAL A 210 12.35 -15.59 -28.28
C VAL A 210 12.17 -17.09 -27.99
N PHE A 211 11.41 -17.43 -26.94
CA PHE A 211 11.10 -18.80 -26.54
C PHE A 211 9.58 -19.05 -26.54
N PRO A 212 8.97 -19.29 -27.71
CA PRO A 212 7.55 -19.60 -27.81
C PRO A 212 7.19 -20.84 -26.97
N GLY A 213 6.12 -20.75 -26.19
CA GLY A 213 5.63 -21.86 -25.36
C GLY A 213 6.28 -22.01 -23.99
N GLU A 214 7.55 -21.61 -23.80
CA GLU A 214 8.25 -21.68 -22.49
C GLU A 214 7.67 -20.69 -21.47
N PHE A 215 7.23 -19.52 -21.95
CA PHE A 215 6.68 -18.46 -21.14
C PHE A 215 5.17 -18.27 -21.35
N ALA A 216 4.48 -19.28 -21.90
CA ALA A 216 3.03 -19.23 -22.10
C ALA A 216 2.31 -18.87 -20.79
N ASP A 217 1.24 -18.07 -20.93
CA ASP A 217 0.33 -17.80 -19.83
C ASP A 217 -0.30 -19.14 -19.47
N ALA A 218 0.18 -19.75 -18.39
CA ALA A 218 -0.68 -20.67 -17.67
C ALA A 218 -1.95 -19.87 -17.39
N VAL A 219 -3.10 -20.32 -17.92
CA VAL A 219 -4.38 -20.04 -17.26
C VAL A 219 -4.10 -20.38 -15.80
N PRO A 220 -4.16 -19.41 -14.86
CA PRO A 220 -3.84 -19.72 -13.49
C PRO A 220 -4.90 -20.72 -13.02
N ALA A 221 -4.52 -21.99 -12.92
CA ALA A 221 -5.00 -22.78 -11.79
C ALA A 221 -4.72 -21.90 -10.57
N PRO A 222 -5.70 -21.66 -9.68
CA PRO A 222 -5.52 -20.74 -8.57
C PRO A 222 -4.20 -21.10 -7.90
N ALA A 223 -3.24 -20.18 -7.99
CA ALA A 223 -1.94 -20.41 -7.43
C ALA A 223 -2.20 -20.74 -5.97
N ARG A 224 -1.85 -21.96 -5.55
CA ARG A 224 -1.68 -22.19 -4.12
C ARG A 224 -0.70 -21.11 -3.70
N PRO A 225 -1.06 -20.19 -2.81
CA PRO A 225 -0.23 -19.04 -2.52
C PRO A 225 1.17 -19.55 -2.22
N ALA A 226 2.18 -18.95 -2.87
CA ALA A 226 3.55 -19.13 -2.44
C ALA A 226 3.57 -18.97 -0.91
N PRO A 227 4.35 -19.79 -0.16
CA PRO A 227 4.48 -19.55 1.26
C PRO A 227 4.84 -18.08 1.41
N LEU A 228 3.96 -17.32 2.07
CA LEU A 228 4.25 -15.95 2.42
C LEU A 228 5.66 -15.95 3.04
N PRO A 229 6.53 -14.97 2.73
CA PRO A 229 7.66 -14.72 3.62
C PRO A 229 7.08 -14.73 5.04
N PRO A 230 7.74 -15.38 6.03
CA PRO A 230 7.13 -15.68 7.32
C PRO A 230 6.32 -14.47 7.72
N ALA A 231 4.99 -14.68 7.79
CA ALA A 231 4.05 -13.61 8.03
C ALA A 231 4.66 -12.71 9.11
N VAL A 232 4.50 -11.39 8.98
CA VAL A 232 4.69 -10.55 10.15
C VAL A 232 3.62 -11.01 11.16
N THR A 233 3.93 -12.06 11.91
CA THR A 233 3.20 -12.60 13.06
C THR A 233 3.40 -11.69 14.25
N ALA A 234 4.37 -10.77 14.17
CA ALA A 234 4.50 -9.68 15.10
C ALA A 234 3.26 -8.80 15.03
N ARG A 235 2.63 -8.58 16.18
CA ARG A 235 1.62 -7.53 16.33
C ARG A 235 2.19 -6.20 15.87
N LEU A 236 1.31 -5.32 15.38
CA LEU A 236 1.71 -3.96 15.10
C LEU A 236 2.21 -3.30 16.40
N PRO A 237 3.31 -2.52 16.34
CA PRO A 237 3.81 -1.84 17.52
C PRO A 237 2.77 -0.83 18.02
N ALA A 238 2.68 -0.59 19.33
CA ALA A 238 1.64 0.27 19.93
C ALA A 238 1.53 1.66 19.24
N ARG A 239 2.66 2.23 18.80
CA ARG A 239 2.69 3.49 18.04
C ARG A 239 1.85 3.48 16.76
N ALA A 240 1.64 2.32 16.13
CA ALA A 240 0.82 2.19 14.94
C ALA A 240 -0.62 2.66 15.18
N PHE A 241 -1.13 2.55 16.41
CA PHE A 241 -2.51 2.89 16.77
C PHE A 241 -2.65 4.33 17.32
N ALA A 242 -1.57 5.11 17.36
CA ALA A 242 -1.58 6.45 17.95
C ALA A 242 -0.78 7.51 17.15
N ASP A 243 -0.04 7.11 16.11
CA ASP A 243 0.81 8.02 15.34
C ASP A 243 0.01 8.81 14.28
N ALA A 244 -0.02 10.14 14.43
CA ALA A 244 -0.70 11.04 13.50
C ALA A 244 -0.07 11.09 12.09
N ARG A 245 1.25 10.89 11.96
CA ARG A 245 1.93 10.87 10.65
C ARG A 245 1.56 9.61 9.90
N LEU A 246 1.55 8.47 10.60
CA LEU A 246 1.10 7.20 10.03
C LEU A 246 -0.34 7.30 9.57
N LEU A 247 -1.23 7.87 10.39
CA LEU A 247 -2.64 8.07 10.03
C LEU A 247 -2.81 8.88 8.72
N GLY A 248 -1.95 9.89 8.50
CA GLY A 248 -1.92 10.63 7.24
C GLY A 248 -1.60 9.74 6.04
N ALA A 249 -0.59 8.87 6.17
CA ALA A 249 -0.22 7.92 5.13
C ALA A 249 -1.28 6.82 4.92
N GLU A 250 -1.91 6.33 6.00
CA GLU A 250 -3.01 5.35 5.93
C GLU A 250 -4.20 5.91 5.15
N ARG A 251 -4.59 7.16 5.43
CA ARG A 251 -5.66 7.85 4.67
C ARG A 251 -5.31 7.95 3.19
N GLU A 252 -4.10 8.39 2.87
CA GLU A 252 -3.69 8.60 1.48
C GLU A 252 -3.53 7.30 0.68
N ARG A 253 -2.83 6.32 1.24
CA ARG A 253 -2.34 5.15 0.51
C ARG A 253 -3.18 3.90 0.67
N LEU A 254 -4.09 3.84 1.65
CA LEU A 254 -4.98 2.70 1.85
C LEU A 254 -6.44 3.09 1.66
N LEU A 255 -6.92 4.09 2.40
CA LEU A 255 -8.35 4.41 2.43
C LEU A 255 -8.81 5.13 1.16
N ARG A 256 -8.12 6.20 0.76
CA ARG A 256 -8.50 6.98 -0.44
C ARG A 256 -8.35 6.17 -1.73
N SER A 257 -7.39 5.26 -1.78
CA SER A 257 -7.13 4.37 -2.93
C SER A 257 -8.03 3.13 -2.99
N ALA A 258 -8.88 2.91 -1.99
CA ALA A 258 -9.78 1.75 -1.93
C ALA A 258 -11.22 2.11 -2.30
N TRP A 259 -11.96 1.13 -2.78
CA TRP A 259 -13.41 1.23 -2.97
C TRP A 259 -14.11 1.23 -1.61
N GLN A 260 -14.83 2.30 -1.31
CA GLN A 260 -15.58 2.47 -0.08
C GLN A 260 -17.08 2.50 -0.38
N LEU A 261 -17.85 1.76 0.40
CA LEU A 261 -19.31 1.76 0.35
C LEU A 261 -19.86 3.15 0.71
N LEU A 262 -20.82 3.62 -0.09
CA LEU A 262 -21.65 4.79 0.22
C LEU A 262 -23.10 4.44 0.53
N GLY A 263 -23.63 3.41 -0.13
CA GLY A 263 -25.01 2.98 0.05
C GLY A 263 -25.47 2.03 -1.04
N HIS A 264 -26.78 1.95 -1.21
CA HIS A 264 -27.42 1.05 -2.16
C HIS A 264 -28.12 1.84 -3.27
N GLU A 265 -28.21 1.28 -4.47
CA GLU A 265 -28.80 1.95 -5.63
C GLU A 265 -30.27 2.32 -5.44
N ALA A 266 -31.03 1.55 -4.66
CA ALA A 266 -32.41 1.86 -4.27
C ALA A 266 -32.55 3.19 -3.49
N GLU A 267 -31.46 3.68 -2.89
CA GLU A 267 -31.42 5.00 -2.23
C GLU A 267 -31.19 6.15 -3.22
N LEU A 268 -30.90 5.80 -4.47
CA LEU A 268 -30.69 6.68 -5.61
C LEU A 268 -31.69 6.27 -6.68
N SER A 269 -32.99 6.36 -6.41
CA SER A 269 -34.04 5.88 -7.32
C SER A 269 -34.42 6.90 -8.40
N SER A 270 -34.33 8.20 -8.05
CA SER A 270 -34.83 9.32 -8.83
C SER A 270 -33.70 10.30 -9.15
N ALA A 271 -33.84 11.04 -10.26
CA ALA A 271 -32.91 12.13 -10.56
C ALA A 271 -32.93 13.16 -9.43
N GLY A 272 -31.75 13.60 -8.99
CA GLY A 272 -31.58 14.48 -7.84
C GLY A 272 -31.39 13.75 -6.51
N ASP A 273 -31.66 12.44 -6.43
CA ASP A 273 -31.30 11.65 -5.25
C ASP A 273 -29.77 11.64 -5.09
N PHE A 274 -29.30 11.75 -3.85
CA PHE A 274 -27.88 11.78 -3.56
C PHE A 274 -27.49 10.98 -2.32
N LEU A 275 -26.22 10.56 -2.29
CA LEU A 275 -25.53 9.99 -1.15
C LEU A 275 -24.28 10.83 -0.84
N THR A 276 -23.96 11.01 0.44
CA THR A 276 -22.68 11.58 0.88
C THR A 276 -21.96 10.63 1.82
N GLY A 277 -20.64 10.78 1.92
CA GLY A 277 -19.82 9.96 2.79
C GLY A 277 -18.41 10.52 3.00
N ASP A 278 -17.58 9.73 3.66
CA ASP A 278 -16.17 10.02 3.90
C ASP A 278 -15.32 8.87 3.36
N LEU A 279 -14.33 9.19 2.52
CA LEU A 279 -13.42 8.26 1.86
C LEU A 279 -11.99 8.37 2.44
N GLY A 280 -11.85 8.24 3.76
CA GLY A 280 -10.56 8.43 4.42
C GLY A 280 -10.15 9.91 4.52
N GLY A 281 -11.08 10.74 4.98
CA GLY A 281 -10.93 12.19 5.12
C GLY A 281 -11.26 12.98 3.85
N GLU A 282 -11.73 12.32 2.79
CA GLU A 282 -12.24 12.97 1.58
C GLU A 282 -13.77 12.91 1.56
N ARG A 283 -14.42 14.08 1.54
CA ARG A 283 -15.87 14.17 1.50
C ARG A 283 -16.35 13.87 0.08
N VAL A 284 -17.26 12.91 -0.06
CA VAL A 284 -17.82 12.50 -1.36
C VAL A 284 -19.30 12.83 -1.45
N LEU A 285 -19.73 13.14 -2.66
CA LEU A 285 -21.11 13.30 -3.09
C LEU A 285 -21.32 12.43 -4.32
N VAL A 286 -22.26 11.50 -4.26
CA VAL A 286 -22.80 10.80 -5.42
C VAL A 286 -24.22 11.27 -5.66
N VAL A 287 -24.55 11.68 -6.88
CA VAL A 287 -25.88 12.13 -7.26
C VAL A 287 -26.36 11.39 -8.51
N ARG A 288 -27.64 11.05 -8.56
CA ARG A 288 -28.28 10.55 -9.78
C ARG A 288 -28.68 11.72 -10.67
N ALA A 289 -28.14 11.78 -11.88
CA ALA A 289 -28.59 12.69 -12.92
C ALA A 289 -29.74 12.08 -13.75
N GLU A 290 -30.27 12.87 -14.68
CA GLU A 290 -31.23 12.40 -15.68
C GLU A 290 -30.63 11.26 -16.54
N ARG A 291 -31.50 10.39 -17.08
CA ARG A 291 -31.13 9.17 -17.83
C ARG A 291 -30.34 8.14 -17.02
N GLU A 292 -30.66 8.02 -15.72
CA GLU A 292 -30.13 6.99 -14.82
C GLU A 292 -28.60 6.99 -14.63
N ARG A 293 -27.91 8.08 -14.97
CA ARG A 293 -26.46 8.16 -14.81
C ARG A 293 -26.08 8.66 -13.42
N LEU A 294 -25.25 7.91 -12.71
CA LEU A 294 -24.63 8.35 -11.46
C LEU A 294 -23.40 9.21 -11.73
N HIS A 295 -23.19 10.22 -10.89
CA HIS A 295 -21.99 11.05 -10.88
C HIS A 295 -21.43 11.15 -9.47
N GLY A 296 -20.12 10.94 -9.34
CA GLY A 296 -19.37 11.13 -8.09
C GLY A 296 -18.50 12.37 -8.13
N PHE A 297 -18.51 13.14 -7.03
CA PHE A 297 -17.74 14.36 -6.87
C PHE A 297 -17.15 14.47 -5.46
N ARG A 298 -16.08 15.28 -5.33
CA ARG A 298 -15.68 15.80 -4.02
C ARG A 298 -16.78 16.74 -3.51
N ASN A 299 -17.36 16.41 -2.36
CA ASN A 299 -18.39 17.20 -1.68
C ASN A 299 -17.74 18.39 -0.97
N THR A 300 -17.21 19.32 -1.76
CA THR A 300 -16.50 20.50 -1.27
C THR A 300 -16.80 21.67 -2.19
N CYS A 301 -17.21 22.79 -1.60
CA CYS A 301 -17.45 24.02 -2.34
C CYS A 301 -16.16 24.50 -3.02
N ARG A 302 -16.26 24.90 -4.30
CA ARG A 302 -15.11 25.36 -5.10
C ARG A 302 -14.54 26.72 -4.62
N ARG A 303 -15.28 27.46 -3.79
CA ARG A 303 -14.86 28.74 -3.21
C ARG A 303 -14.20 28.62 -1.84
N SER A 304 -14.66 27.70 -1.01
CA SER A 304 -14.17 27.52 0.37
C SER A 304 -14.39 26.07 0.80
N PRO A 305 -13.47 25.44 1.56
CA PRO A 305 -13.44 23.99 1.76
C PRO A 305 -14.51 23.42 2.73
N HIS A 306 -15.73 23.96 2.69
CA HIS A 306 -16.90 23.42 3.39
C HIS A 306 -17.70 22.46 2.50
N ALA A 307 -18.47 21.57 3.12
CA ALA A 307 -19.33 20.63 2.38
C ALA A 307 -20.46 21.37 1.65
N LEU A 308 -20.86 20.84 0.49
CA LEU A 308 -22.04 21.30 -0.25
C LEU A 308 -23.31 20.74 0.38
N LEU A 309 -23.29 19.43 0.71
CA LEU A 309 -24.40 18.72 1.35
C LEU A 309 -23.88 18.03 2.62
N THR A 310 -24.60 18.18 3.73
CA THR A 310 -24.23 17.59 5.03
C THR A 310 -24.99 16.31 5.34
N GLU A 311 -26.18 16.15 4.76
CA GLU A 311 -27.00 14.95 4.93
C GLU A 311 -26.35 13.75 4.25
N ARG A 312 -26.43 12.57 4.87
CA ARG A 312 -25.92 11.31 4.30
C ARG A 312 -26.67 10.91 3.03
N ARG A 313 -27.97 11.22 2.95
CA ARG A 313 -28.79 11.04 1.75
C ARG A 313 -29.88 12.10 1.68
N GLY A 314 -30.40 12.33 0.49
CA GLY A 314 -31.54 13.21 0.29
C GLY A 314 -31.90 13.36 -1.18
N HIS A 315 -32.74 14.35 -1.47
CA HIS A 315 -33.22 14.64 -2.82
C HIS A 315 -33.05 16.13 -3.14
N LEU A 316 -32.43 16.43 -4.28
CA LEU A 316 -32.25 17.77 -4.82
C LEU A 316 -33.28 18.04 -5.91
N GLN A 317 -33.99 19.17 -5.81
CA GLN A 317 -35.06 19.51 -6.75
C GLN A 317 -34.57 19.79 -8.19
N SER A 318 -33.41 20.41 -8.35
CA SER A 318 -32.96 20.86 -9.68
C SER A 318 -31.45 21.01 -9.85
N ALA A 319 -30.71 21.24 -8.76
CA ALA A 319 -29.28 21.53 -8.82
C ALA A 319 -28.59 21.27 -7.48
N ILE A 320 -27.26 21.08 -7.54
CA ILE A 320 -26.39 21.09 -6.36
C ILE A 320 -26.11 22.54 -6.02
N ARG A 321 -26.46 22.99 -4.81
CA ARG A 321 -26.33 24.40 -4.41
C ARG A 321 -25.43 24.56 -3.19
N CYS A 322 -24.51 25.51 -3.27
CA CYS A 322 -23.76 25.99 -2.11
C CYS A 322 -24.58 27.05 -1.38
N ALA A 323 -25.17 26.70 -0.23
CA ALA A 323 -25.99 27.62 0.56
C ALA A 323 -25.24 28.89 1.03
N THR A 324 -23.91 28.81 1.19
CA THR A 324 -23.09 29.91 1.70
C THR A 324 -22.70 30.92 0.62
N HIS A 325 -22.42 30.46 -0.60
CA HIS A 325 -21.80 31.29 -1.64
C HIS A 325 -22.67 31.47 -2.89
N GLY A 326 -23.86 30.86 -2.91
CA GLY A 326 -24.78 30.95 -4.05
C GLY A 326 -24.22 30.32 -5.33
N LEU A 327 -23.32 29.33 -5.21
CA LEU A 327 -22.84 28.56 -6.35
C LEU A 327 -23.87 27.48 -6.69
N THR A 328 -24.29 27.41 -7.95
CA THR A 328 -25.24 26.40 -8.44
C THR A 328 -24.55 25.54 -9.49
N TYR A 329 -24.62 24.22 -9.33
CA TYR A 329 -24.08 23.24 -10.26
C TYR A 329 -25.17 22.31 -10.79
N THR A 330 -25.04 21.86 -12.05
CA THR A 330 -25.86 20.77 -12.58
C THR A 330 -25.56 19.46 -11.84
N PHE A 331 -26.41 18.44 -11.99
CA PHE A 331 -26.09 17.09 -11.49
C PHE A 331 -24.89 16.43 -12.20
N ALA A 332 -24.46 16.98 -13.34
CA ALA A 332 -23.20 16.61 -13.98
C ALA A 332 -21.99 17.37 -13.43
N GLY A 333 -22.17 18.22 -12.40
CA GLY A 333 -21.11 18.94 -11.72
C GLY A 333 -20.68 20.24 -12.38
N GLN A 334 -21.35 20.67 -13.45
CA GLN A 334 -21.01 21.88 -14.19
C GLN A 334 -21.52 23.12 -13.46
N LEU A 335 -20.67 24.13 -13.27
CA LEU A 335 -21.07 25.39 -12.67
C LEU A 335 -21.97 26.18 -13.63
N VAL A 336 -23.18 26.55 -13.17
CA VAL A 336 -24.13 27.35 -13.97
C VAL A 336 -24.41 28.73 -13.38
N GLU A 337 -24.13 28.93 -12.09
CA GLU A 337 -24.37 30.21 -11.41
C GLU A 337 -23.33 30.44 -10.32
N GLY A 338 -22.84 31.69 -10.19
CA GLY A 338 -21.94 32.12 -9.12
C GLY A 338 -20.55 32.58 -9.59
N ARG A 339 -19.83 33.31 -8.73
CA ARG A 339 -18.50 33.90 -9.03
C ARG A 339 -17.38 33.01 -8.48
N THR A 340 -16.92 32.00 -9.22
CA THR A 340 -15.66 31.24 -8.98
C THR A 340 -15.33 30.43 -10.25
N PRO A 341 -14.06 30.25 -10.67
CA PRO A 341 -13.75 29.41 -11.83
C PRO A 341 -13.72 27.92 -11.44
N GLY A 342 -14.71 27.15 -11.92
CA GLY A 342 -14.55 25.71 -12.12
C GLY A 342 -15.70 24.82 -11.66
N ASP A 343 -15.83 23.70 -12.35
CA ASP A 343 -16.77 22.62 -12.07
C ASP A 343 -16.40 21.84 -10.80
N LEU A 344 -17.32 20.98 -10.34
CA LEU A 344 -17.05 20.04 -9.26
C LEU A 344 -15.97 19.04 -9.67
N MET A 345 -15.08 18.72 -8.73
CA MET A 345 -14.00 17.76 -8.97
C MET A 345 -14.58 16.35 -8.98
N PRO A 346 -14.49 15.60 -10.11
CA PRO A 346 -15.05 14.26 -10.20
C PRO A 346 -14.28 13.28 -9.32
N LEU A 347 -14.99 12.24 -8.87
CA LEU A 347 -14.44 11.07 -8.19
C LEU A 347 -14.85 9.80 -8.94
N GLU A 348 -14.04 8.76 -8.81
CA GLU A 348 -14.38 7.45 -9.37
C GLU A 348 -15.52 6.81 -8.58
N ILE A 349 -16.48 6.24 -9.30
CA ILE A 349 -17.61 5.49 -8.74
C ILE A 349 -17.76 4.17 -9.49
N THR A 350 -18.26 3.15 -8.80
CA THR A 350 -18.64 1.88 -9.40
C THR A 350 -19.83 1.28 -8.65
N THR A 351 -20.50 0.34 -9.29
CA THR A 351 -21.46 -0.56 -8.64
C THR A 351 -20.89 -1.97 -8.53
N ARG A 352 -21.20 -2.67 -7.45
CA ARG A 352 -20.93 -4.10 -7.25
C ARG A 352 -22.17 -4.75 -6.64
N GLY A 353 -22.86 -5.61 -7.42
CA GLY A 353 -24.27 -5.90 -7.14
C GLY A 353 -25.07 -4.60 -7.13
N ALA A 354 -25.93 -4.42 -6.12
CA ALA A 354 -26.72 -3.20 -5.92
C ALA A 354 -26.03 -2.14 -5.02
N LEU A 355 -24.76 -2.35 -4.64
CA LEU A 355 -24.00 -1.42 -3.82
C LEU A 355 -23.31 -0.35 -4.66
N VAL A 356 -23.33 0.88 -4.18
CA VAL A 356 -22.63 2.03 -4.77
C VAL A 356 -21.36 2.30 -3.98
N LEU A 357 -20.21 2.22 -4.67
CA LEU A 357 -18.89 2.45 -4.10
C LEU A 357 -18.21 3.65 -4.77
N ALA A 358 -17.35 4.32 -4.03
CA ALA A 358 -16.54 5.42 -4.53
C ALA A 358 -15.08 5.31 -4.09
N ARG A 359 -14.19 5.95 -4.85
CA ARG A 359 -12.75 6.01 -4.57
C ARG A 359 -12.22 7.42 -4.82
N ALA A 360 -11.32 7.90 -3.95
CA ALA A 360 -10.81 9.28 -3.96
C ALA A 360 -9.39 9.44 -4.52
N GLY A 361 -8.59 8.38 -4.49
CA GLY A 361 -7.19 8.34 -4.90
C GLY A 361 -6.91 7.22 -5.90
N ALA A 362 -5.75 7.28 -6.54
CA ALA A 362 -5.35 6.27 -7.51
C ALA A 362 -5.24 4.88 -6.86
N PRO A 363 -5.63 3.80 -7.57
CA PRO A 363 -5.48 2.44 -7.06
C PRO A 363 -4.01 2.13 -6.79
N HIS A 364 -3.69 1.70 -5.58
CA HIS A 364 -2.34 1.27 -5.21
C HIS A 364 -2.14 -0.25 -5.32
N HIS A 365 -3.20 -1.05 -5.12
CA HIS A 365 -3.25 -2.50 -5.34
C HIS A 365 -4.68 -2.97 -5.03
N GLU A 366 -5.39 -3.61 -5.96
CA GLU A 366 -6.63 -4.34 -5.63
C GLU A 366 -6.25 -5.79 -5.33
N ALA A 367 -6.21 -6.16 -4.05
CA ALA A 367 -6.17 -7.58 -3.71
C ALA A 367 -7.42 -8.25 -4.29
N GLN A 368 -7.25 -9.41 -4.94
CA GLN A 368 -8.38 -10.18 -5.42
C GLN A 368 -9.14 -10.68 -4.17
N PRO A 369 -10.33 -10.16 -3.85
CA PRO A 369 -11.02 -10.58 -2.65
C PRO A 369 -11.41 -12.05 -2.82
N ASP A 370 -11.51 -12.78 -1.69
CA ASP A 370 -12.30 -14.01 -1.66
C ASP A 370 -13.66 -13.74 -2.35
N PRO A 371 -14.28 -14.73 -3.00
CA PRO A 371 -15.54 -14.52 -3.70
C PRO A 371 -16.56 -13.87 -2.76
N ILE A 372 -16.83 -12.57 -3.00
CA ILE A 372 -17.73 -11.78 -2.19
C ILE A 372 -19.15 -12.00 -2.73
N PRO A 373 -20.11 -12.38 -1.88
CA PRO A 373 -21.50 -12.59 -2.28
C PRO A 373 -22.23 -11.25 -2.45
N TRP A 374 -21.83 -10.43 -3.43
CA TRP A 374 -22.45 -9.12 -3.70
C TRP A 374 -23.96 -9.24 -3.95
N ASP A 375 -24.39 -10.31 -4.62
CA ASP A 375 -25.78 -10.58 -4.97
C ASP A 375 -26.64 -11.01 -3.76
N ALA A 376 -26.03 -11.28 -2.60
CA ALA A 376 -26.77 -11.54 -1.37
C ALA A 376 -27.26 -10.25 -0.70
N VAL A 377 -26.77 -9.08 -1.14
CA VAL A 377 -27.14 -7.78 -0.58
C VAL A 377 -28.42 -7.29 -1.25
N GLY A 378 -29.52 -7.31 -0.49
CA GLY A 378 -30.80 -6.78 -0.94
C GLY A 378 -31.10 -5.36 -0.49
N GLU A 379 -32.39 -5.02 -0.54
CA GLU A 379 -32.92 -3.71 -0.18
C GLU A 379 -32.43 -3.18 1.19
N PRO A 380 -32.02 -1.90 1.27
CA PRO A 380 -31.59 -1.26 2.51
C PRO A 380 -32.77 -1.02 3.46
N TRP A 381 -32.54 -1.20 4.75
CA TRP A 381 -33.57 -1.00 5.77
C TRP A 381 -33.06 -0.42 7.09
N GLY A 382 -31.75 -0.28 7.27
CA GLY A 382 -31.15 0.34 8.44
C GLY A 382 -29.79 0.98 8.15
N PHE A 383 -29.49 2.03 8.90
CA PHE A 383 -28.19 2.68 8.93
C PHE A 383 -27.94 3.20 10.35
N THR A 384 -26.75 2.95 10.90
CA THR A 384 -26.30 3.58 12.15
C THR A 384 -24.86 4.05 12.04
N GLU A 385 -24.51 5.03 12.86
CA GLU A 385 -23.17 5.59 12.94
C GLU A 385 -22.82 5.81 14.42
N ALA A 386 -21.60 5.44 14.80
CA ALA A 386 -21.08 5.62 16.15
C ALA A 386 -19.62 6.07 16.11
N GLU A 387 -19.25 6.97 17.03
CA GLU A 387 -17.85 7.25 17.32
C GLU A 387 -17.32 6.14 18.24
N VAL A 388 -16.08 5.72 17.99
CA VAL A 388 -15.41 4.67 18.73
C VAL A 388 -14.07 5.21 19.22
N ALA A 389 -13.81 5.09 20.52
CA ALA A 389 -12.56 5.48 21.16
C ALA A 389 -11.43 4.46 20.92
N ALA A 390 -11.29 3.99 19.68
CA ALA A 390 -10.23 3.11 19.23
C ALA A 390 -9.79 3.49 17.81
N ASP A 391 -8.52 3.24 17.50
CA ASP A 391 -7.99 3.34 16.15
C ASP A 391 -8.69 2.32 15.24
N TRP A 392 -8.95 2.71 13.99
CA TRP A 392 -9.67 1.88 13.02
C TRP A 392 -9.04 0.50 12.82
N LYS A 393 -7.71 0.40 12.95
CA LYS A 393 -6.97 -0.86 12.82
C LYS A 393 -7.30 -1.84 13.94
N VAL A 394 -7.64 -1.38 15.14
CA VAL A 394 -8.02 -2.26 16.26
C VAL A 394 -9.27 -3.06 15.89
N LEU A 395 -10.29 -2.38 15.35
CA LEU A 395 -11.52 -3.05 14.90
C LEU A 395 -11.24 -4.02 13.75
N VAL A 396 -10.41 -3.63 12.79
CA VAL A 396 -10.06 -4.49 11.65
C VAL A 396 -9.29 -5.73 12.10
N GLU A 397 -8.30 -5.60 13.00
CA GLU A 397 -7.59 -6.77 13.53
C GLU A 397 -8.55 -7.73 14.22
N GLN A 398 -9.44 -7.21 15.08
CA GLN A 398 -10.46 -7.99 15.78
C GLN A 398 -11.39 -8.75 14.81
N TRP A 399 -11.78 -8.15 13.68
CA TRP A 399 -12.57 -8.82 12.66
C TRP A 399 -11.82 -9.93 11.91
N LEU A 400 -10.50 -9.83 11.83
CA LEU A 400 -9.63 -10.78 11.12
C LEU A 400 -9.08 -11.89 12.05
N GLU A 401 -9.24 -11.74 13.37
CA GLU A 401 -8.94 -12.74 14.39
C GLU A 401 -9.99 -13.88 14.40
N GLY A 402 -9.98 -14.70 13.34
CA GLY A 402 -10.81 -15.90 13.22
C GLY A 402 -12.25 -15.65 12.74
N PRO A 403 -12.45 -15.03 11.56
CA PRO A 403 -13.78 -14.72 11.06
C PRO A 403 -14.61 -16.01 10.82
N PRO A 404 -15.87 -16.04 11.24
CA PRO A 404 -16.82 -17.07 10.82
C PRO A 404 -16.97 -17.12 9.30
N PRO A 405 -17.44 -18.25 8.72
CA PRO A 405 -17.56 -18.42 7.27
C PRO A 405 -18.57 -17.48 6.59
N HIS A 406 -19.44 -16.83 7.36
CA HIS A 406 -20.42 -15.85 6.88
C HIS A 406 -19.90 -14.40 6.88
N GLN A 407 -18.66 -14.19 7.33
CA GLN A 407 -18.00 -12.89 7.35
C GLN A 407 -16.95 -12.79 6.25
N HIS A 408 -17.05 -11.73 5.46
CA HIS A 408 -16.20 -11.45 4.31
C HIS A 408 -15.54 -10.08 4.48
N PHE A 409 -14.22 -10.08 4.56
CA PHE A 409 -13.47 -8.84 4.70
C PHE A 409 -13.38 -8.09 3.37
N LEU A 410 -13.82 -6.84 3.38
CA LEU A 410 -13.76 -5.91 2.27
C LEU A 410 -12.63 -4.90 2.57
N ALA A 411 -11.43 -5.25 2.14
CA ALA A 411 -10.25 -4.45 2.43
C ALA A 411 -10.42 -2.98 1.99
N PRO A 412 -9.83 -2.02 2.71
CA PRO A 412 -9.00 -2.21 3.90
C PRO A 412 -9.77 -2.16 5.22
N ASN A 413 -11.05 -1.76 5.24
CA ASN A 413 -11.71 -1.26 6.45
C ASN A 413 -13.21 -1.56 6.52
N GLN A 414 -13.68 -2.55 5.76
CA GLN A 414 -15.08 -2.93 5.69
C GLN A 414 -15.24 -4.43 5.97
N MET A 415 -16.35 -4.83 6.58
CA MET A 415 -16.70 -6.23 6.84
C MET A 415 -18.15 -6.46 6.40
N LEU A 416 -18.35 -7.44 5.54
CA LEU A 416 -19.66 -7.91 5.08
C LEU A 416 -20.02 -9.18 5.87
N ASP A 417 -21.13 -9.16 6.59
CA ASP A 417 -21.69 -10.30 7.34
C ASP A 417 -23.02 -10.70 6.70
N VAL A 418 -23.07 -11.89 6.09
CA VAL A 418 -24.24 -12.41 5.37
C VAL A 418 -24.87 -13.56 6.14
N ARG A 419 -26.07 -13.36 6.69
CA ARG A 419 -26.82 -14.42 7.38
C ARG A 419 -28.22 -14.57 6.80
N ASP A 420 -28.88 -15.68 7.08
CA ASP A 420 -30.23 -15.95 6.56
C ASP A 420 -31.25 -14.83 6.85
N ALA A 421 -31.12 -14.19 8.02
CA ALA A 421 -32.03 -13.13 8.45
C ALA A 421 -31.75 -11.75 7.81
N GLY A 422 -30.57 -11.56 7.21
CA GLY A 422 -30.16 -10.27 6.65
C GLY A 422 -28.66 -10.15 6.44
N THR A 423 -28.28 -9.07 5.78
CA THR A 423 -26.90 -8.76 5.44
C THR A 423 -26.49 -7.45 6.12
N VAL A 424 -25.31 -7.43 6.73
CA VAL A 424 -24.77 -6.25 7.43
C VAL A 424 -23.43 -5.90 6.84
N ILE A 425 -23.21 -4.61 6.55
CA ILE A 425 -21.88 -4.10 6.22
C ILE A 425 -21.44 -3.14 7.33
N LEU A 426 -20.31 -3.45 7.96
CA LEU A 426 -19.61 -2.54 8.84
C LEU A 426 -18.50 -1.83 8.06
N GLN A 427 -18.37 -0.52 8.25
CA GLN A 427 -17.29 0.30 7.69
C GLN A 427 -16.69 1.11 8.82
N VAL A 428 -15.40 0.96 9.07
CA VAL A 428 -14.67 1.75 10.07
C VAL A 428 -13.77 2.77 9.39
N SER A 429 -13.86 4.04 9.75
CA SER A 429 -13.05 5.12 9.17
C SER A 429 -12.37 5.92 10.27
N PRO A 430 -11.06 6.23 10.17
CA PRO A 430 -10.37 6.97 11.21
C PRO A 430 -10.80 8.43 11.25
N THR A 431 -11.14 8.93 12.44
CA THR A 431 -11.48 10.34 12.66
C THR A 431 -10.28 11.11 13.21
N ALA A 432 -9.51 10.50 14.12
CA ALA A 432 -8.25 10.99 14.68
C ALA A 432 -7.36 9.80 15.12
N PRO A 433 -6.10 10.01 15.53
CA PRO A 433 -5.32 8.93 16.12
C PRO A 433 -6.03 8.34 17.34
N GLY A 434 -6.14 7.01 17.42
CA GLY A 434 -6.88 6.33 18.50
C GLY A 434 -8.40 6.55 18.47
N ARG A 435 -8.96 7.13 17.41
CA ARG A 435 -10.42 7.33 17.25
C ARG A 435 -10.90 7.00 15.86
N SER A 436 -12.07 6.40 15.79
CA SER A 436 -12.68 6.02 14.53
C SER A 436 -14.19 6.21 14.58
N ARG A 437 -14.78 6.15 13.40
CA ARG A 437 -16.21 6.16 13.18
C ARG A 437 -16.61 4.85 12.56
N LEU A 438 -17.54 4.17 13.21
CA LEU A 438 -18.12 2.92 12.74
C LEU A 438 -19.49 3.22 12.11
N ARG A 439 -19.64 2.89 10.84
CA ARG A 439 -20.92 2.88 10.14
C ARG A 439 -21.40 1.46 9.97
N ARG A 440 -22.69 1.27 10.16
CA ARG A 440 -23.39 0.01 9.90
C ARG A 440 -24.48 0.25 8.88
N PHE A 441 -24.52 -0.60 7.88
CA PHE A 441 -25.56 -0.65 6.87
C PHE A 441 -26.28 -1.99 6.97
N ASP A 442 -27.60 -1.95 7.12
CA ASP A 442 -28.44 -3.13 7.21
C ASP A 442 -29.23 -3.32 5.91
N TYR A 443 -29.12 -4.53 5.36
CA TYR A 443 -29.72 -4.96 4.10
C TYR A 443 -30.54 -6.22 4.29
N ALA A 444 -31.54 -6.42 3.44
CA ALA A 444 -32.17 -7.73 3.30
C ALA A 444 -31.16 -8.75 2.73
N ASN A 445 -31.40 -10.05 2.93
CA ASN A 445 -30.64 -11.09 2.26
C ASN A 445 -31.43 -11.62 1.04
N GLU A 446 -30.97 -11.29 -0.16
CA GLU A 446 -31.63 -11.70 -1.41
C GLU A 446 -31.49 -13.18 -1.75
N ALA A 447 -30.45 -13.86 -1.25
CA ALA A 447 -30.20 -15.27 -1.51
C ALA A 447 -31.33 -16.19 -0.97
N THR A 448 -32.11 -15.70 0.00
CA THR A 448 -33.23 -16.46 0.59
C THR A 448 -34.56 -16.30 -0.16
N GLY A 449 -34.65 -15.34 -1.08
CA GLY A 449 -35.87 -15.03 -1.86
C GLY A 449 -37.11 -14.66 -1.02
N ARG A 450 -36.97 -14.45 0.31
CA ARG A 450 -38.07 -14.18 1.24
C ARG A 450 -37.75 -12.95 2.08
N ARG A 451 -38.66 -11.97 2.10
CA ARG A 451 -38.57 -10.85 3.06
C ARG A 451 -38.79 -11.38 4.49
N PRO A 452 -37.84 -11.15 5.42
CA PRO A 452 -38.03 -11.55 6.82
C PRO A 452 -39.22 -10.80 7.45
N SER A 453 -39.95 -11.49 8.34
CA SER A 453 -41.08 -10.89 9.06
C SER A 453 -40.62 -9.69 9.90
N ARG A 454 -41.53 -8.78 10.25
CA ARG A 454 -41.20 -7.64 11.13
C ARG A 454 -40.57 -8.08 12.45
N ALA A 455 -41.09 -9.16 13.06
CA ALA A 455 -40.54 -9.70 14.30
C ALA A 455 -39.13 -10.29 14.11
N ALA A 456 -38.87 -11.00 13.01
CA ALA A 456 -37.54 -11.51 12.67
C ALA A 456 -36.53 -10.37 12.44
N ARG A 457 -36.98 -9.32 11.76
CA ARG A 457 -36.22 -8.08 11.53
C ARG A 457 -35.86 -7.35 12.83
N GLU A 458 -36.81 -7.23 13.75
CA GLU A 458 -36.56 -6.61 15.06
C GLU A 458 -35.63 -7.47 15.94
N ALA A 459 -35.78 -8.81 15.90
CA ALA A 459 -34.88 -9.73 16.59
C ALA A 459 -33.46 -9.67 16.02
N TRP A 460 -33.32 -9.67 14.69
CA TRP A 460 -32.06 -9.46 13.98
C TRP A 460 -31.39 -8.16 14.44
N ARG A 461 -32.13 -7.04 14.35
CA ARG A 461 -31.61 -5.73 14.74
C ARG A 461 -31.06 -5.74 16.16
N ARG A 462 -31.80 -6.29 17.13
CA ARG A 462 -31.35 -6.40 18.53
C ARG A 462 -30.08 -7.23 18.68
N ALA A 463 -30.02 -8.39 18.01
CA ALA A 463 -28.86 -9.27 18.07
C ALA A 463 -27.61 -8.61 17.47
N THR A 464 -27.77 -7.95 16.31
CA THR A 464 -26.68 -7.23 15.66
C THR A 464 -26.28 -5.98 16.45
N ASP A 465 -27.23 -5.25 17.06
CA ASP A 465 -26.94 -4.11 17.94
C ASP A 465 -26.08 -4.55 19.13
N ALA A 466 -26.45 -5.66 19.78
CA ALA A 466 -25.70 -6.23 20.89
C ALA A 466 -24.29 -6.67 20.46
N TRP A 467 -24.18 -7.40 19.36
CA TRP A 467 -22.89 -7.84 18.82
C TRP A 467 -21.98 -6.65 18.47
N VAL A 468 -22.49 -5.64 17.74
CA VAL A 468 -21.70 -4.44 17.42
C VAL A 468 -21.26 -3.71 18.69
N SER A 469 -22.14 -3.61 19.69
CA SER A 469 -21.80 -2.99 20.97
C SER A 469 -20.66 -3.73 21.70
N GLU A 470 -20.69 -5.06 21.71
CA GLU A 470 -19.60 -5.88 22.28
C GLU A 470 -18.29 -5.68 21.52
N GLN A 471 -18.34 -5.62 20.18
CA GLN A 471 -17.16 -5.38 19.35
C GLN A 471 -16.54 -4.02 19.65
N VAL A 472 -17.35 -2.97 19.80
CA VAL A 472 -16.91 -1.62 20.16
C VAL A 472 -16.28 -1.60 21.56
N GLN A 473 -16.93 -2.20 22.56
CA GLN A 473 -16.41 -2.24 23.93
C GLN A 473 -15.05 -2.95 24.02
N LEU A 474 -14.89 -4.05 23.29
CA LEU A 474 -13.62 -4.77 23.22
C LEU A 474 -12.52 -3.94 22.53
N ALA A 475 -12.86 -3.25 21.44
CA ALA A 475 -11.91 -2.40 20.73
C ALA A 475 -11.45 -1.20 21.60
N GLU A 476 -12.35 -0.54 22.31
CA GLU A 476 -12.02 0.57 23.22
C GLU A 476 -11.17 0.10 24.40
N SER A 477 -11.50 -1.05 24.98
CA SER A 477 -10.68 -1.68 26.02
C SER A 477 -9.27 -2.00 25.53
N THR A 478 -9.16 -2.56 24.32
CA THR A 478 -7.88 -2.88 23.68
C THR A 478 -7.06 -1.62 23.42
N GLN A 479 -7.69 -0.56 22.89
CA GLN A 479 -7.02 0.73 22.68
C GLN A 479 -6.49 1.31 23.99
N SER A 480 -7.26 1.23 25.08
CA SER A 480 -6.81 1.69 26.40
C SER A 480 -5.56 0.94 26.85
N GLY A 481 -5.55 -0.39 26.72
CA GLY A 481 -4.39 -1.22 27.09
C GLY A 481 -3.13 -0.92 26.28
N LEU A 482 -3.26 -0.54 25.01
CA LEU A 482 -2.13 -0.14 24.16
C LEU A 482 -1.50 1.20 24.59
N VAL A 483 -2.29 2.11 25.17
CA VAL A 483 -1.81 3.42 25.65
C VAL A 483 -1.04 3.28 26.96
N ASP A 484 -1.46 2.38 27.85
CA ASP A 484 -0.90 2.22 29.20
C ASP A 484 0.45 1.49 29.23
N GLY A 485 0.99 1.08 28.07
CA GLY A 485 2.34 0.52 27.96
C GLY A 485 2.52 -0.84 28.64
N ALA A 486 1.43 -1.57 28.93
CA ALA A 486 1.49 -2.99 29.21
C ALA A 486 2.24 -3.65 28.03
N GLY A 487 3.32 -4.38 28.31
CA GLY A 487 4.34 -4.77 27.32
C GLY A 487 3.77 -5.34 26.01
N GLU A 488 4.54 -5.23 24.92
CA GLU A 488 4.12 -5.66 23.58
C GLU A 488 3.47 -7.05 23.63
N PRO A 489 2.15 -7.17 23.39
CA PRO A 489 1.48 -8.45 23.47
C PRO A 489 2.07 -9.38 22.41
N THR A 490 2.57 -10.54 22.85
CA THR A 490 3.02 -11.60 21.95
C THR A 490 1.80 -12.41 21.51
N ASP A 491 1.64 -12.64 20.21
CA ASP A 491 0.62 -13.58 19.73
C ASP A 491 0.93 -14.99 20.27
N SER A 492 -0.07 -15.63 20.87
CA SER A 492 0.04 -16.96 21.45
C SER A 492 -0.26 -18.09 20.44
N GLY A 493 -0.25 -17.80 19.13
CA GLY A 493 -0.60 -18.78 18.10
C GLY A 493 -0.53 -18.25 16.66
N PRO A 494 -0.82 -19.11 15.65
CA PRO A 494 -0.84 -18.73 14.25
C PRO A 494 -1.98 -17.74 13.95
N VAL A 495 -1.70 -16.70 13.16
CA VAL A 495 -2.69 -15.71 12.71
C VAL A 495 -3.30 -16.09 11.36
N THR A 496 -4.50 -15.59 11.07
CA THR A 496 -5.15 -15.80 9.76
C THR A 496 -4.33 -15.13 8.64
N PRO A 497 -4.34 -15.66 7.41
CA PRO A 497 -3.65 -15.04 6.27
C PRO A 497 -4.10 -13.58 6.02
N ALA A 498 -5.39 -13.31 6.18
CA ALA A 498 -5.94 -11.97 6.01
C ALA A 498 -5.41 -10.98 7.08
N LEU A 499 -5.32 -11.41 8.35
CA LEU A 499 -4.72 -10.61 9.42
C LEU A 499 -3.23 -10.35 9.15
N ALA A 500 -2.49 -11.36 8.73
CA ALA A 500 -1.08 -11.22 8.37
C ALA A 500 -0.87 -10.20 7.23
N GLN A 501 -1.66 -10.29 6.16
CA GLN A 501 -1.58 -9.38 5.01
C GLN A 501 -1.97 -7.94 5.40
N PHE A 502 -2.97 -7.79 6.26
CA PHE A 502 -3.36 -6.49 6.81
C PHE A 502 -2.21 -5.86 7.59
N ARG A 503 -1.63 -6.60 8.55
CA ARG A 503 -0.49 -6.13 9.36
C ARG A 503 0.74 -5.81 8.52
N GLU A 504 1.02 -6.60 7.49
CA GLU A 504 2.11 -6.34 6.55
C GLU A 504 1.89 -5.00 5.81
N SER A 505 0.66 -4.71 5.39
CA SER A 505 0.33 -3.45 4.71
C SER A 505 0.55 -2.24 5.61
N ILE A 506 0.17 -2.32 6.89
CA ILE A 506 0.47 -1.25 7.86
C ILE A 506 1.97 -1.16 8.18
N THR A 507 2.65 -2.30 8.28
CA THR A 507 4.10 -2.35 8.55
C THR A 507 4.91 -1.70 7.43
N ARG A 508 4.54 -1.90 6.17
CA ARG A 508 5.16 -1.22 5.01
C ARG A 508 4.97 0.29 5.10
N LEU A 509 3.79 0.76 5.50
CA LEU A 509 3.57 2.20 5.72
C LEU A 509 4.46 2.75 6.83
N LEU A 510 4.54 2.06 7.97
CA LEU A 510 5.40 2.39 9.10
C LEU A 510 6.89 2.48 8.75
N GLN A 511 7.36 1.72 7.76
CA GLN A 511 8.75 1.78 7.28
C GLN A 511 8.99 2.94 6.31
N SER A 512 7.93 3.42 5.66
CA SER A 512 7.97 4.50 4.66
C SER A 512 7.62 5.89 5.20
N THR A 513 7.24 5.98 6.48
CA THR A 513 6.86 7.20 7.22
C THR A 513 7.84 7.47 8.35
#